data_AF-A0A7S2NY49-F1
#
_entry.id   AF-A0A7S2NY49-F1
#
_cell.length_a   1.000
_cell.length_b   1.000
_cell.length_c   1.000
_cell.angle_alpha   90.00
_cell.angle_beta   90.00
_cell.angle_gamma   90.00
#
_symmetry.space_group_name_H-M   'P 1'
#
loop_
_entity.id
_entity.type
_entity.pdbx_description
1 polymer ?
#
loop_
_entity_poly.entity_id
_entity_poly.type
_entity_poly.pdbx_seq_one_letter_code
_entity_poly.pdbx_strand_id
1 'polypeptide(L)'
;GARRARRGGAARPMEKPLLPEEHHFHTKFPPLLFRPPASLLAFCGAVTLALVLCLTVAAEPLATDFGVSSQDLLKYVSIPVVCTVFTYVHIWAALWLTFYPLRFTGCMQIPDTNVGLGWQGIVPNKAMKMARMSTKLMTERVVHVDDIFKKIEASKIHKALEPAFREMVPKIINEVMKHEERPWWKLLTHRGRNKFKRKGVSEVEPIIAEIVADLQKDFQAVFDLEDMVVSTFTREPELLNHIFISSGYSELELIRNNGAIMGGVFGLFQ
;
A
#
# COMPACT_ATOMS: atom_id res chain seq x y z
N GLY A 1 -35.68 -23.26 22.97
CA GLY A 1 -35.54 -23.22 21.50
C GLY A 1 -35.29 -21.79 21.07
N ALA A 2 -34.04 -21.46 20.73
CA ALA A 2 -33.64 -20.12 20.29
C ALA A 2 -32.52 -20.26 19.25
N ARG A 3 -32.91 -20.51 18.00
CA ARG A 3 -32.01 -20.47 16.82
C ARG A 3 -32.83 -20.09 15.59
N ARG A 4 -32.95 -18.79 15.31
CA ARG A 4 -33.20 -18.28 13.95
C ARG A 4 -32.90 -16.78 13.91
N ALA A 5 -32.39 -16.32 12.77
CA ALA A 5 -32.08 -14.94 12.39
C ALA A 5 -30.64 -14.42 12.66
N ARG A 6 -29.62 -15.15 12.17
CA ARG A 6 -28.47 -14.52 11.49
C ARG A 6 -28.44 -15.06 10.06
N ARG A 7 -29.23 -14.46 9.17
CA ARG A 7 -29.00 -14.58 7.72
C ARG A 7 -28.07 -13.43 7.35
N GLY A 8 -26.81 -13.77 7.13
CA GLY A 8 -25.85 -12.86 6.52
C GLY A 8 -26.39 -12.44 5.16
N GLY A 9 -26.60 -11.14 4.99
CA GLY A 9 -26.76 -10.55 3.67
C GLY A 9 -25.43 -10.75 2.96
N ALA A 10 -25.43 -11.54 1.90
CA ALA A 10 -24.33 -11.57 0.95
C ALA A 10 -24.16 -10.14 0.43
N ALA A 11 -23.07 -9.48 0.81
CA ALA A 11 -22.67 -8.23 0.20
C ALA A 11 -22.61 -8.47 -1.31
N ARG A 12 -23.43 -7.75 -2.08
CA ARG A 12 -23.29 -7.74 -3.54
C ARG A 12 -21.83 -7.39 -3.84
N PRO A 13 -21.17 -8.05 -4.80
CA PRO A 13 -19.87 -7.58 -5.26
C PRO A 13 -20.09 -6.16 -5.78
N MET A 14 -19.62 -5.18 -5.01
CA MET A 14 -19.56 -3.79 -5.45
C MET A 14 -18.77 -3.80 -6.76
N GLU A 15 -19.38 -3.26 -7.80
CA GLU A 15 -18.78 -3.03 -9.11
C GLU A 15 -17.39 -2.43 -8.90
N LYS A 16 -16.39 -2.94 -9.64
CA LYS A 16 -15.01 -2.47 -9.57
C LYS A 16 -15.04 -0.94 -9.50
N PRO A 17 -14.41 -0.29 -8.50
CA PRO A 17 -14.32 1.15 -8.50
C PRO A 17 -13.66 1.57 -9.81
N LEU A 18 -14.01 2.77 -10.28
CA LEU A 18 -13.43 3.47 -11.44
C LEU A 18 -11.95 3.81 -11.22
N LEU A 19 -11.16 2.84 -10.78
CA LEU A 19 -9.71 2.87 -10.93
C LEU A 19 -9.46 2.55 -12.41
N PRO A 20 -8.68 3.37 -13.12
CA PRO A 20 -8.31 3.07 -14.50
C PRO A 20 -7.75 1.64 -14.56
N GLU A 21 -8.38 0.79 -15.38
CA GLU A 21 -7.91 -0.56 -15.63
C GLU A 21 -6.46 -0.49 -16.15
N GLU A 22 -5.58 -1.29 -15.55
CA GLU A 22 -4.17 -1.48 -15.90
C GLU A 22 -3.12 -0.47 -15.37
N HIS A 23 -3.04 -0.32 -14.05
CA HIS A 23 -1.74 -0.02 -13.44
C HIS A 23 -1.17 -1.28 -12.80
N HIS A 24 -0.32 -2.00 -13.54
CA HIS A 24 0.73 -2.80 -12.91
C HIS A 24 1.59 -1.81 -12.10
N PHE A 25 1.37 -1.74 -10.79
CA PHE A 25 2.15 -0.89 -9.92
C PHE A 25 3.59 -1.40 -9.91
N HIS A 26 4.44 -0.81 -10.76
CA HIS A 26 5.86 -1.16 -10.82
C HIS A 26 6.58 -0.62 -9.59
N THR A 27 6.62 -1.43 -8.54
CA THR A 27 7.36 -1.16 -7.32
C THR A 27 8.86 -1.32 -7.55
N LYS A 28 9.58 -0.20 -7.64
CA LYS A 28 11.05 -0.20 -7.62
C LYS A 28 11.51 -0.36 -6.17
N PHE A 29 11.68 -1.61 -5.73
CA PHE A 29 12.32 -1.90 -4.45
C PHE A 29 13.80 -1.46 -4.49
N PRO A 30 14.37 -0.92 -3.39
CA PRO A 30 15.77 -0.51 -3.38
C PRO A 30 16.69 -1.68 -3.76
N PRO A 31 17.59 -1.49 -4.74
CA PRO A 31 18.41 -2.57 -5.26
C PRO A 31 19.37 -3.12 -4.19
N LEU A 32 19.69 -4.41 -4.30
CA LEU A 32 20.68 -5.11 -3.49
C LEU A 32 22.01 -4.37 -3.45
N LEU A 33 22.52 -4.00 -4.62
CA LEU A 33 23.75 -3.24 -4.76
C LEU A 33 23.43 -1.75 -4.79
N PHE A 34 23.74 -1.08 -3.69
CA PHE A 34 24.01 0.35 -3.72
C PHE A 34 25.22 0.58 -4.64
N ARG A 35 25.11 1.46 -5.63
CA ARG A 35 26.30 2.03 -6.27
C ARG A 35 26.71 3.24 -5.42
N PRO A 36 27.68 3.09 -4.51
CA PRO A 36 28.13 4.23 -3.73
C PRO A 36 28.67 5.33 -4.66
N PRO A 37 28.54 6.61 -4.25
CA PRO A 37 29.16 7.70 -4.98
C PRO A 37 30.67 7.44 -5.09
N ALA A 38 31.25 7.76 -6.25
CA ALA A 38 32.64 7.42 -6.57
C ALA A 38 33.65 7.94 -5.51
N SER A 39 33.31 9.03 -4.81
CA SER A 39 34.08 9.58 -3.69
C SER A 39 34.09 8.68 -2.45
N LEU A 40 32.96 8.05 -2.10
CA LEU A 40 32.88 7.11 -0.99
C LEU A 40 33.58 5.79 -1.33
N LEU A 41 33.49 5.37 -2.60
CA LEU A 41 34.25 4.21 -3.10
C LEU A 41 35.76 4.48 -3.09
N ALA A 42 36.18 5.68 -3.50
CA ALA A 42 37.57 6.12 -3.42
C ALA A 42 38.04 6.27 -1.97
N PHE A 43 37.19 6.75 -1.06
CA PHE A 43 37.51 6.89 0.36
C PHE A 43 37.58 5.52 1.06
N CYS A 44 36.59 4.66 0.89
CA CYS A 44 36.65 3.28 1.40
C CYS A 44 37.80 2.51 0.77
N GLY A 45 38.08 2.70 -0.52
CA GLY A 45 39.25 2.14 -1.21
C GLY A 45 40.57 2.68 -0.67
N ALA A 46 40.66 3.97 -0.39
CA ALA A 46 41.85 4.59 0.20
C ALA A 46 42.04 4.19 1.67
N VAL A 47 40.95 4.01 2.43
CA VAL A 47 40.99 3.54 3.81
C VAL A 47 41.33 2.06 3.87
N THR A 48 40.78 1.20 3.01
CA THR A 48 41.19 -0.20 2.94
C THR A 48 42.61 -0.34 2.43
N LEU A 49 43.04 0.46 1.43
CA LEU A 49 44.42 0.52 0.98
C LEU A 49 45.36 1.03 2.08
N ALA A 50 44.98 2.06 2.84
CA ALA A 50 45.76 2.58 3.96
C ALA A 50 45.83 1.59 5.13
N LEU A 51 44.75 0.86 5.39
CA LEU A 51 44.70 -0.16 6.44
C LEU A 51 45.52 -1.40 6.04
N VAL A 52 45.46 -1.81 4.77
CA VAL A 52 46.35 -2.83 4.20
C VAL A 52 47.81 -2.35 4.20
N LEU A 53 48.09 -1.12 3.80
CA LEU A 53 49.43 -0.54 3.83
C LEU A 53 49.98 -0.44 5.26
N CYS A 54 49.18 0.04 6.22
CA CYS A 54 49.52 0.05 7.64
C CYS A 54 49.78 -1.35 8.17
N LEU A 55 48.99 -2.36 7.80
CA LEU A 55 49.23 -3.75 8.20
C LEU A 55 50.46 -4.34 7.52
N THR A 56 50.76 -4.00 6.26
CA THR A 56 51.97 -4.45 5.57
C THR A 56 53.25 -3.78 6.11
N VAL A 57 53.16 -2.53 6.54
CA VAL A 57 54.27 -1.77 7.13
C VAL A 57 54.47 -2.13 8.61
N ALA A 58 53.38 -2.38 9.35
CA ALA A 58 53.41 -2.84 10.73
C ALA A 58 53.68 -4.35 10.87
N ALA A 59 53.62 -5.13 9.77
CA ALA A 59 53.96 -6.55 9.79
C ALA A 59 55.42 -6.80 10.19
N GLU A 60 56.34 -5.91 9.80
CA GLU A 60 57.77 -5.97 10.16
C GLU A 60 58.00 -5.81 11.68
N PRO A 61 57.46 -4.79 12.39
CA PRO A 61 57.60 -4.67 13.84
C PRO A 61 56.68 -5.60 14.67
N LEU A 62 55.51 -6.02 14.17
CA LEU A 62 54.65 -6.99 14.89
C LEU A 62 55.21 -8.41 14.87
N ALA A 63 55.96 -8.79 13.82
CA ALA A 63 56.59 -10.11 13.73
C ALA A 63 57.71 -10.29 14.77
N THR A 64 58.43 -9.21 15.11
CA THR A 64 59.52 -9.20 16.09
C THR A 64 59.05 -9.17 17.54
N ASP A 65 57.93 -8.51 17.86
CA ASP A 65 57.43 -8.39 19.25
C ASP A 65 56.31 -9.39 19.62
N PHE A 66 55.52 -9.90 18.66
CA PHE A 66 54.36 -10.77 18.95
C PHE A 66 54.35 -12.13 18.22
N GLY A 67 55.29 -12.43 17.32
CA GLY A 67 55.41 -13.75 16.67
C GLY A 67 54.18 -14.16 15.84
N VAL A 68 53.42 -13.19 15.30
CA VAL A 68 52.16 -13.44 14.59
C VAL A 68 52.43 -13.76 13.12
N SER A 69 51.97 -14.94 12.68
CA SER A 69 52.08 -15.42 11.30
C SER A 69 51.20 -14.61 10.34
N SER A 70 51.62 -14.42 9.08
CA SER A 70 50.84 -13.71 8.05
C SER A 70 49.44 -14.29 7.84
N GLN A 71 49.25 -15.58 8.18
CA GLN A 71 47.95 -16.26 8.12
C GLN A 71 46.97 -15.77 9.20
N ASP A 72 47.46 -15.33 10.36
CA ASP A 72 46.60 -14.88 11.46
C ASP A 72 46.17 -13.42 11.25
N LEU A 73 47.03 -12.58 10.67
CA LEU A 73 46.64 -11.23 10.22
C LEU A 73 45.54 -11.27 9.16
N LEU A 74 45.63 -12.20 8.21
CA LEU A 74 44.59 -12.42 7.19
C LEU A 74 43.25 -12.84 7.83
N LYS A 75 43.28 -13.67 8.89
CA LYS A 75 42.07 -14.05 9.63
C LYS A 75 41.45 -12.82 10.30
N TYR A 76 42.21 -12.04 11.06
CA TYR A 76 41.68 -10.88 11.78
C TYR A 76 41.09 -9.80 10.86
N VAL A 77 41.68 -9.57 9.68
CA VAL A 77 41.13 -8.61 8.70
C VAL A 77 39.88 -9.16 7.99
N SER A 78 39.79 -10.48 7.79
CA SER A 78 38.62 -11.08 7.14
C SER A 78 37.34 -11.00 7.98
N ILE A 79 37.45 -10.98 9.31
CA ILE A 79 36.32 -10.93 10.25
C ILE A 79 35.42 -9.70 10.03
N PRO A 80 35.93 -8.44 10.08
CA PRO A 80 35.12 -7.25 9.88
C PRO A 80 34.53 -7.17 8.47
N VAL A 81 35.27 -7.63 7.46
CA VAL A 81 34.80 -7.63 6.06
C VAL A 81 33.60 -8.58 5.88
N VAL A 82 33.73 -9.81 6.37
CA VAL A 82 32.65 -10.81 6.29
C VAL A 82 31.44 -10.37 7.11
N CYS A 83 31.67 -9.83 8.32
CA CYS A 83 30.58 -9.34 9.17
C CYS A 83 29.80 -8.19 8.50
N THR A 84 30.50 -7.23 7.90
CA THR A 84 29.89 -6.11 7.16
C THR A 84 29.02 -6.61 6.01
N VAL A 85 29.57 -7.47 5.15
CA VAL A 85 28.87 -8.00 3.98
C VAL A 85 27.66 -8.84 4.40
N PHE A 86 27.83 -9.71 5.40
CA PHE A 86 26.75 -10.54 5.93
C PHE A 86 25.61 -9.69 6.49
N THR A 87 25.93 -8.67 7.30
CA THR A 87 24.93 -7.80 7.94
C THR A 87 24.17 -6.98 6.91
N TYR A 88 24.86 -6.46 5.90
CA TYR A 88 24.24 -5.73 4.80
C TYR A 88 23.26 -6.61 4.00
N VAL A 89 23.69 -7.81 3.61
CA VAL A 89 22.83 -8.76 2.87
C VAL A 89 21.66 -9.21 3.73
N HIS A 90 21.88 -9.50 5.01
CA HIS A 90 20.84 -9.90 5.94
C HIS A 90 19.78 -8.81 6.11
N ILE A 91 20.17 -7.55 6.33
CA ILE A 91 19.22 -6.44 6.48
C ILE A 91 18.46 -6.20 5.18
N TRP A 92 19.13 -6.24 4.03
CA TRP A 92 18.43 -6.13 2.75
C TRP A 92 17.42 -7.26 2.55
N ALA A 93 17.81 -8.51 2.85
CA ALA A 93 16.92 -9.66 2.74
C ALA A 93 15.72 -9.54 3.69
N ALA A 94 15.94 -9.07 4.92
CA ALA A 94 14.88 -8.80 5.88
C ALA A 94 13.91 -7.72 5.36
N LEU A 95 14.41 -6.62 4.81
CA LEU A 95 13.58 -5.60 4.17
C LEU A 95 12.81 -6.18 2.98
N TRP A 96 13.43 -7.02 2.15
CA TRP A 96 12.74 -7.64 1.03
C TRP A 96 11.59 -8.56 1.50
N LEU A 97 11.83 -9.35 2.55
CA LEU A 97 10.85 -10.26 3.16
C LEU A 97 9.68 -9.54 3.85
N THR A 98 9.81 -8.27 4.26
CA THR A 98 8.70 -7.55 4.87
C THR A 98 7.63 -7.15 3.85
N PHE A 99 8.03 -6.90 2.60
CA PHE A 99 7.15 -6.45 1.53
C PHE A 99 6.75 -7.58 0.57
N TYR A 100 7.60 -8.61 0.40
CA TYR A 100 7.35 -9.72 -0.52
C TYR A 100 7.27 -11.07 0.22
N PRO A 101 6.34 -11.95 -0.22
CA PRO A 101 5.46 -11.90 -1.35
C PRO A 101 4.13 -11.21 -0.97
N LEU A 102 3.45 -10.67 -1.97
CA LEU A 102 2.18 -9.94 -1.78
C LEU A 102 1.05 -10.85 -1.29
N ARG A 103 1.03 -12.09 -1.75
CA ARG A 103 0.08 -13.13 -1.34
C ARG A 103 0.86 -14.24 -0.63
N PHE A 104 0.18 -14.98 0.23
CA PHE A 104 0.78 -16.12 0.90
C PHE A 104 1.28 -17.14 -0.13
N THR A 105 2.58 -17.45 -0.09
CA THR A 105 3.20 -18.48 -0.92
C THR A 105 3.59 -19.65 -0.04
N GLY A 106 2.95 -20.81 -0.23
CA GLY A 106 3.23 -22.03 0.52
C GLY A 106 2.12 -23.07 0.46
N CYS A 107 2.31 -24.19 1.17
CA CYS A 107 1.33 -25.25 1.32
C CYS A 107 0.71 -25.27 2.73
N MET A 108 -0.52 -25.79 2.84
CA MET A 108 -1.23 -25.94 4.11
C MET A 108 -1.51 -24.61 4.86
N GLN A 109 -2.07 -23.61 4.18
CA GLN A 109 -2.52 -22.40 4.85
C GLN A 109 -3.79 -22.68 5.68
N ILE A 110 -3.75 -22.40 6.99
CA ILE A 110 -4.98 -22.33 7.77
C ILE A 110 -5.74 -21.06 7.34
N PRO A 111 -7.02 -21.15 6.94
CA PRO A 111 -7.79 -19.97 6.55
C PRO A 111 -7.76 -18.91 7.67
N ASP A 112 -7.58 -17.65 7.27
CA ASP A 112 -7.48 -16.46 8.14
C ASP A 112 -6.26 -16.40 9.09
N THR A 113 -5.27 -17.30 8.95
CA THR A 113 -4.05 -17.26 9.77
C THR A 113 -2.79 -17.46 8.92
N ASN A 114 -1.66 -16.84 9.30
CA ASN A 114 -0.36 -17.04 8.65
C ASN A 114 0.38 -18.29 9.09
N VAL A 115 -0.31 -19.18 9.79
CA VAL A 115 0.27 -20.45 10.21
C VAL A 115 0.02 -21.47 9.11
N GLY A 116 1.11 -21.92 8.51
CA GLY A 116 1.16 -22.84 7.39
C GLY A 116 2.62 -23.02 6.97
N LEU A 117 2.87 -23.95 6.06
CA LEU A 117 4.20 -24.11 5.45
C LEU A 117 4.34 -23.12 4.30
N GLY A 118 4.45 -21.84 4.64
CA GLY A 118 4.61 -20.76 3.68
C GLY A 118 5.08 -19.46 4.32
N TRP A 119 5.34 -18.47 3.47
CA TRP A 119 5.69 -17.14 3.91
C TRP A 119 4.84 -16.09 3.19
N GLN A 120 4.53 -15.01 3.91
CA GLN A 120 3.90 -13.82 3.35
C GLN A 120 4.61 -12.60 3.91
N GLY A 121 4.74 -11.53 3.12
CA GLY A 121 5.26 -10.26 3.61
C GLY A 121 4.42 -9.74 4.78
N ILE A 122 5.09 -9.16 5.78
CA ILE A 122 4.43 -8.63 6.99
C ILE A 122 3.44 -7.51 6.62
N VAL A 123 3.82 -6.63 5.68
CA VAL A 123 3.01 -5.49 5.24
C VAL A 123 1.72 -5.93 4.55
N PRO A 124 1.74 -6.75 3.48
CA PRO A 124 0.51 -7.18 2.80
C PRO A 124 -0.40 -8.02 3.70
N ASN A 125 0.18 -8.83 4.59
CA ASN A 125 -0.59 -9.60 5.55
C ASN A 125 -1.33 -8.72 6.58
N LYS A 126 -0.67 -7.66 7.08
CA LYS A 126 -1.29 -6.72 8.04
C LYS A 126 -1.92 -5.50 7.37
N ALA A 127 -2.22 -5.58 6.07
CA ALA A 127 -2.68 -4.46 5.25
C ALA A 127 -3.88 -3.73 5.87
N MET A 128 -4.93 -4.45 6.27
CA MET A 128 -6.13 -3.86 6.87
C MET A 128 -5.83 -3.02 8.13
N LYS A 129 -4.98 -3.54 9.03
CA LYS A 129 -4.63 -2.84 10.29
C LYS A 129 -3.75 -1.63 10.03
N MET A 130 -2.77 -1.75 9.12
CA MET A 130 -1.87 -0.63 8.78
C MET A 130 -2.61 0.46 8.01
N ALA A 131 -3.48 0.09 7.06
CA ALA A 131 -4.36 1.00 6.34
C ALA A 131 -5.21 1.83 7.31
N ARG A 132 -5.90 1.13 8.24
CA ARG A 132 -6.77 1.77 9.21
C ARG A 132 -6.01 2.76 10.09
N MET A 133 -4.87 2.34 10.64
CA MET A 133 -4.03 3.20 11.47
C MET A 133 -3.50 4.41 10.69
N SER A 134 -3.01 4.21 9.47
CA SER A 134 -2.47 5.28 8.63
C SER A 134 -3.53 6.30 8.25
N THR A 135 -4.71 5.84 7.80
CA THR A 135 -5.82 6.74 7.43
C THR A 135 -6.32 7.50 8.64
N LYS A 136 -6.47 6.84 9.79
CA LYS A 136 -6.86 7.49 11.04
C LYS A 136 -5.88 8.59 11.45
N LEU A 137 -4.58 8.28 11.48
CA LEU A 137 -3.55 9.27 11.82
C LEU A 137 -3.53 10.45 10.84
N MET A 138 -3.72 10.19 9.55
CA MET A 138 -3.77 11.22 8.53
C MET A 138 -4.99 12.13 8.71
N THR A 139 -6.17 11.56 8.92
CA THR A 139 -7.43 12.29 9.11
C THR A 139 -7.47 13.08 10.42
N GLU A 140 -6.87 12.54 11.48
CA GLU A 140 -6.85 13.20 12.80
C GLU A 140 -5.80 14.31 12.88
N ARG A 141 -4.62 14.14 12.25
CA ARG A 141 -3.47 15.04 12.49
C ARG A 141 -3.06 15.92 11.31
N VAL A 142 -3.39 15.53 10.08
CA VAL A 142 -2.85 16.20 8.88
C VAL A 142 -3.96 16.87 8.09
N VAL A 143 -5.11 16.19 7.92
CA VAL A 143 -6.18 16.64 7.03
C VAL A 143 -7.56 16.37 7.63
N HIS A 144 -8.30 17.43 7.93
CA HIS A 144 -9.71 17.30 8.29
C HIS A 144 -10.56 17.11 7.04
N VAL A 145 -11.28 16.00 6.96
CA VAL A 145 -12.10 15.65 5.79
C VAL A 145 -13.17 16.73 5.53
N ASP A 146 -13.78 17.27 6.58
CA ASP A 146 -14.79 18.32 6.48
C ASP A 146 -14.28 19.55 5.72
N ASP A 147 -13.01 19.91 5.88
CA ASP A 147 -12.43 21.08 5.22
C ASP A 147 -12.14 20.84 3.75
N ILE A 148 -11.90 19.58 3.35
CA ILE A 148 -11.82 19.22 1.94
C ILE A 148 -13.20 19.29 1.30
N PHE A 149 -14.23 18.73 1.95
CA PHE A 149 -15.57 18.70 1.38
C PHE A 149 -16.20 20.09 1.23
N LYS A 150 -15.91 21.02 2.14
CA LYS A 150 -16.29 22.44 1.99
C LYS A 150 -15.68 23.11 0.76
N LYS A 151 -14.52 22.64 0.27
CA LYS A 151 -13.88 23.16 -0.94
C LYS A 151 -14.47 22.61 -2.23
N ILE A 152 -15.29 21.56 -2.15
CA ILE A 152 -15.91 20.96 -3.33
C ILE A 152 -17.17 21.76 -3.68
N GLU A 153 -17.22 22.31 -4.89
CA GLU A 153 -18.41 23.01 -5.39
C GLU A 153 -19.57 22.03 -5.66
N ALA A 154 -20.74 22.29 -5.09
CA ALA A 154 -21.95 21.47 -5.30
C ALA A 154 -22.33 21.34 -6.79
N SER A 155 -22.11 22.41 -7.56
CA SER A 155 -22.39 22.43 -9.00
C SER A 155 -21.55 21.42 -9.79
N LYS A 156 -20.29 21.19 -9.37
CA LYS A 156 -19.40 20.20 -9.99
C LYS A 156 -19.84 18.78 -9.65
N ILE A 157 -20.24 18.54 -8.40
CA ILE A 157 -20.78 17.25 -7.96
C ILE A 157 -22.05 16.91 -8.74
N HIS A 158 -22.97 17.87 -8.86
CA HIS A 158 -24.21 17.69 -9.61
C HIS A 158 -23.94 17.30 -11.07
N LYS A 159 -23.07 18.03 -11.78
CA LYS A 159 -22.70 17.73 -13.17
C LYS A 159 -22.02 16.36 -13.33
N ALA A 160 -21.23 15.94 -12.35
CA ALA A 160 -20.58 14.64 -12.37
C ALA A 160 -21.57 13.48 -12.14
N LEU A 161 -22.59 13.69 -11.31
CA LEU A 161 -23.62 12.69 -11.00
C LEU A 161 -24.75 12.63 -12.04
N GLU A 162 -25.02 13.73 -12.72
CA GLU A 162 -26.07 13.86 -13.74
C GLU A 162 -26.10 12.69 -14.75
N PRO A 163 -24.99 12.30 -15.42
CA PRO A 163 -25.02 11.18 -16.38
C PRO A 163 -25.39 9.85 -15.73
N ALA A 164 -24.88 9.56 -14.52
CA ALA A 164 -25.18 8.33 -13.80
C ALA A 164 -26.68 8.22 -13.47
N PHE A 165 -27.29 9.32 -13.00
CA PHE A 165 -28.73 9.36 -12.73
C PHE A 165 -29.58 9.31 -14.00
N ARG A 166 -29.17 10.00 -15.08
CA ARG A 166 -29.85 9.92 -16.39
C ARG A 166 -29.92 8.49 -16.91
N GLU A 167 -28.95 7.65 -16.57
CA GLU A 167 -28.95 6.22 -16.91
C GLU A 167 -29.72 5.34 -15.89
N MET A 168 -29.57 5.62 -14.59
CA MET A 168 -30.14 4.81 -13.52
C MET A 168 -31.66 5.01 -13.34
N VAL A 169 -32.14 6.25 -13.39
CA VAL A 169 -33.56 6.60 -13.16
C VAL A 169 -34.50 5.87 -14.14
N PRO A 170 -34.24 5.83 -15.46
CA PRO A 170 -35.07 5.07 -16.40
C PRO A 170 -35.11 3.56 -16.12
N LYS A 171 -34.02 2.99 -15.56
CA LYS A 171 -33.95 1.58 -15.17
C LYS A 171 -34.83 1.33 -13.94
N ILE A 172 -34.70 2.15 -12.91
CA ILE A 172 -35.52 2.08 -11.69
C ILE A 172 -37.01 2.22 -12.02
N ILE A 173 -37.39 3.24 -12.81
CA ILE A 173 -38.79 3.43 -13.23
C ILE A 173 -39.31 2.17 -13.93
N ASN A 174 -38.50 1.55 -14.78
CA ASN A 174 -38.90 0.33 -15.49
C ASN A 174 -39.05 -0.88 -14.56
N GLU A 175 -38.18 -1.01 -13.55
CA GLU A 175 -38.28 -2.07 -12.54
C GLU A 175 -39.49 -1.89 -11.63
N VAL A 176 -39.70 -0.69 -11.08
CA VAL A 176 -40.84 -0.37 -10.22
C VAL A 176 -42.16 -0.61 -10.97
N MET A 177 -42.28 -0.14 -12.21
CA MET A 177 -43.50 -0.32 -12.99
C MET A 177 -43.78 -1.78 -13.38
N LYS A 178 -42.74 -2.62 -13.50
CA LYS A 178 -42.88 -4.07 -13.69
C LYS A 178 -43.32 -4.75 -12.40
N HIS A 179 -42.73 -4.38 -11.27
CA HIS A 179 -43.01 -4.95 -9.96
C HIS A 179 -44.44 -4.66 -9.50
N GLU A 180 -44.90 -3.42 -9.68
CA GLU A 180 -46.25 -2.98 -9.31
C GLU A 180 -47.35 -3.45 -10.30
N GLU A 181 -46.97 -4.24 -11.32
CA GLU A 181 -47.86 -4.75 -12.38
C GLU A 181 -48.87 -3.74 -12.94
N ARG A 182 -48.48 -2.46 -13.03
CA ARG A 182 -49.40 -1.37 -13.42
C ARG A 182 -50.05 -1.70 -14.77
N PRO A 183 -51.40 -1.87 -14.84
CA PRO A 183 -52.07 -2.36 -16.05
C PRO A 183 -51.83 -1.47 -17.27
N TRP A 184 -51.78 -0.16 -17.06
CA TRP A 184 -51.53 0.84 -18.09
C TRP A 184 -50.08 0.85 -18.59
N TRP A 185 -49.12 0.34 -17.81
CA TRP A 185 -47.71 0.30 -18.21
C TRP A 185 -47.45 -0.71 -19.34
N LYS A 186 -48.16 -1.85 -19.32
CA LYS A 186 -48.13 -2.87 -20.38
C LYS A 186 -48.83 -2.39 -21.66
N LEU A 187 -49.79 -1.48 -21.54
CA LEU A 187 -50.58 -0.92 -22.65
C LEU A 187 -49.88 0.25 -23.37
N LEU A 188 -48.83 0.84 -22.77
CA LEU A 188 -48.12 1.98 -23.37
C LEU A 188 -47.19 1.57 -24.52
N THR A 189 -47.29 2.28 -25.64
CA THR A 189 -46.34 2.18 -26.75
C THR A 189 -44.92 2.55 -26.32
N HIS A 190 -43.92 2.11 -27.10
CA HIS A 190 -42.51 2.42 -26.81
C HIS A 190 -42.25 3.94 -26.67
N ARG A 191 -42.92 4.75 -27.50
CA ARG A 191 -42.83 6.22 -27.44
C ARG A 191 -43.42 6.78 -26.14
N GLY A 192 -44.55 6.26 -25.67
CA GLY A 192 -45.17 6.67 -24.41
C GLY A 192 -44.31 6.35 -23.19
N ARG A 193 -43.73 5.14 -23.14
CA ARG A 193 -42.81 4.73 -22.08
C ARG A 193 -41.54 5.59 -22.04
N ASN A 194 -40.96 5.90 -23.20
CA ASN A 194 -39.80 6.79 -23.26
C ASN A 194 -40.13 8.23 -22.85
N LYS A 195 -41.31 8.74 -23.22
CA LYS A 195 -41.75 10.07 -22.79
C LYS A 195 -41.91 10.14 -21.27
N PHE A 196 -42.51 9.11 -20.66
CA PHE A 196 -42.66 9.01 -19.20
C PHE A 196 -41.30 8.92 -18.50
N LYS A 197 -40.39 8.07 -18.99
CA LYS A 197 -39.01 7.97 -18.44
C LYS A 197 -38.26 9.29 -18.52
N ARG A 198 -38.32 9.99 -19.66
CA ARG A 198 -37.69 11.31 -19.83
C ARG A 198 -38.27 12.34 -18.88
N LYS A 199 -39.59 12.31 -18.67
CA LYS A 199 -40.27 13.18 -17.70
C LYS A 199 -39.82 12.89 -16.26
N GLY A 200 -39.71 11.61 -15.90
CA GLY A 200 -39.20 11.20 -14.59
C GLY A 200 -37.77 11.66 -14.37
N VAL A 201 -36.90 11.58 -15.38
CA VAL A 201 -35.53 12.10 -15.30
C VAL A 201 -35.52 13.62 -15.04
N SER A 202 -36.33 14.40 -15.76
CA SER A 202 -36.39 15.86 -15.55
C SER A 202 -36.97 16.28 -14.20
N GLU A 203 -37.86 15.47 -13.62
CA GLU A 203 -38.44 15.75 -12.29
C GLU A 203 -37.43 15.44 -11.16
N VAL A 204 -36.54 14.48 -11.36
CA VAL A 204 -35.50 14.11 -10.37
C VAL A 204 -34.30 15.07 -10.41
N GLU A 205 -34.03 15.70 -11.56
CA GLU A 205 -32.91 16.63 -11.74
C GLU A 205 -32.79 17.75 -10.68
N PRO A 206 -33.86 18.51 -10.34
CA PRO A 206 -33.80 19.50 -9.26
C PRO A 206 -33.65 18.88 -7.86
N ILE A 207 -34.20 17.69 -7.64
CA ILE A 207 -34.10 16.97 -6.36
C ILE A 207 -32.64 16.53 -6.12
N ILE A 208 -31.89 16.18 -7.17
CA ILE A 208 -30.47 15.85 -7.05
C ILE A 208 -29.67 17.04 -6.51
N ALA A 209 -29.98 18.26 -6.96
CA ALA A 209 -29.28 19.45 -6.47
C ALA A 209 -29.52 19.67 -4.97
N GLU A 210 -30.74 19.40 -4.49
CA GLU A 210 -31.10 19.46 -3.06
C GLU A 210 -30.38 18.37 -2.26
N ILE A 211 -30.37 17.12 -2.74
CA ILE A 211 -29.65 16.00 -2.10
C ILE A 211 -28.16 16.29 -2.00
N VAL A 212 -27.54 16.85 -3.05
CA VAL A 212 -26.12 17.22 -3.03
C VAL A 212 -25.87 18.33 -2.01
N ALA A 213 -26.76 19.32 -1.92
CA ALA A 213 -26.65 20.40 -0.93
C ALA A 213 -26.78 19.88 0.50
N ASP A 214 -27.64 18.90 0.76
CA ASP A 214 -27.79 18.29 2.07
C ASP A 214 -26.62 17.36 2.42
N LEU A 215 -26.07 16.64 1.44
CA LEU A 215 -24.85 15.85 1.62
C LEU A 215 -23.65 16.71 2.03
N GLN A 216 -23.58 17.96 1.55
CA GLN A 216 -22.54 18.90 1.98
C GLN A 216 -22.69 19.37 3.43
N LYS A 217 -23.91 19.35 3.99
CA LYS A 217 -24.17 19.76 5.37
C LYS A 217 -23.83 18.65 6.36
N ASP A 218 -24.12 17.39 6.01
CA ASP A 218 -23.89 16.23 6.88
C ASP A 218 -23.14 15.11 6.15
N PHE A 219 -21.89 15.41 5.80
CA PHE A 219 -21.04 14.51 5.05
C PHE A 219 -20.61 13.27 5.86
N GLN A 220 -20.33 13.45 7.16
CA GLN A 220 -19.84 12.37 8.02
C GLN A 220 -20.86 11.25 8.22
N ALA A 221 -22.17 11.55 8.15
CA ALA A 221 -23.21 10.54 8.21
C ALA A 221 -23.26 9.62 6.97
N VAL A 222 -22.72 10.07 5.83
CA VAL A 222 -22.90 9.38 4.53
C VAL A 222 -21.58 8.80 3.99
N PHE A 223 -20.43 9.33 4.39
CA PHE A 223 -19.14 8.94 3.82
C PHE A 223 -18.10 8.59 4.89
N ASP A 224 -17.76 7.30 4.94
CA ASP A 224 -16.65 6.78 5.74
C ASP A 224 -15.40 6.61 4.86
N LEU A 225 -14.49 7.58 4.96
CA LEU A 225 -13.20 7.55 4.26
C LEU A 225 -12.32 6.41 4.77
N GLU A 226 -12.37 6.11 6.07
CA GLU A 226 -11.52 5.10 6.70
C GLU A 226 -11.86 3.72 6.13
N ASP A 227 -13.13 3.36 6.13
CA ASP A 227 -13.59 2.08 5.60
C ASP A 227 -13.39 1.96 4.08
N MET A 228 -13.52 3.05 3.32
CA MET A 228 -13.24 3.06 1.88
C MET A 228 -11.76 2.78 1.58
N VAL A 229 -10.84 3.45 2.29
CA VAL A 229 -9.40 3.24 2.09
C VAL A 229 -8.99 1.84 2.55
N VAL A 230 -9.50 1.40 3.71
CA VAL A 230 -9.21 0.07 4.26
C VAL A 230 -9.70 -1.04 3.33
N SER A 231 -10.92 -0.94 2.81
CA SER A 231 -11.47 -1.92 1.86
C SER A 231 -10.68 -1.95 0.55
N THR A 232 -10.24 -0.79 0.05
CA THR A 232 -9.41 -0.69 -1.15
C THR A 232 -8.04 -1.34 -0.95
N PHE A 233 -7.33 -1.01 0.13
CA PHE A 233 -6.01 -1.59 0.43
C PHE A 233 -6.05 -3.07 0.81
N THR A 234 -7.17 -3.55 1.37
CA THR A 234 -7.37 -4.98 1.64
C THR A 234 -7.63 -5.76 0.34
N ARG A 235 -8.36 -5.16 -0.60
CA ARG A 235 -8.62 -5.77 -1.91
C ARG A 235 -7.37 -5.78 -2.79
N GLU A 236 -6.59 -4.70 -2.75
CA GLU A 236 -5.42 -4.48 -3.59
C GLU A 236 -4.16 -4.21 -2.73
N PRO A 237 -3.55 -5.26 -2.16
CA PRO A 237 -2.34 -5.13 -1.34
C PRO A 237 -1.13 -4.63 -2.15
N GLU A 238 -1.18 -4.72 -3.48
CA GLU A 238 -0.18 -4.17 -4.40
C GLU A 238 -0.09 -2.65 -4.30
N LEU A 239 -1.24 -1.96 -4.27
CA LEU A 239 -1.30 -0.51 -4.13
C LEU A 239 -0.71 -0.06 -2.79
N LEU A 240 -1.07 -0.77 -1.71
CA LEU A 240 -0.52 -0.51 -0.38
C LEU A 240 1.01 -0.62 -0.40
N ASN A 241 1.52 -1.73 -0.93
CA ASN A 241 2.95 -1.98 -0.99
C ASN A 241 3.67 -0.91 -1.82
N HIS A 242 3.08 -0.50 -2.94
CA HIS A 242 3.61 0.57 -3.78
C HIS A 242 3.70 1.91 -3.05
N ILE A 243 2.66 2.32 -2.35
CA ILE A 243 2.66 3.58 -1.57
C ILE A 243 3.71 3.52 -0.46
N PHE A 244 3.81 2.40 0.26
CA PHE A 244 4.79 2.23 1.34
C PHE A 244 6.24 2.28 0.83
N ILE A 245 6.55 1.55 -0.24
CA ILE A 245 7.90 1.53 -0.82
C ILE A 245 8.25 2.90 -1.41
N SER A 246 7.34 3.52 -2.17
CA SER A 246 7.60 4.82 -2.82
C SER A 246 7.77 5.95 -1.80
N SER A 247 6.94 5.98 -0.75
CA SER A 247 7.02 7.00 0.29
C SER A 247 8.19 6.78 1.25
N GLY A 248 8.55 5.52 1.50
CA GLY A 248 9.61 5.13 2.43
C GLY A 248 10.95 4.83 1.78
N TYR A 249 11.12 5.09 0.48
CA TYR A 249 12.29 4.64 -0.28
C TYR A 249 13.62 5.11 0.34
N SER A 250 13.72 6.39 0.71
CA SER A 250 14.90 6.96 1.36
C SER A 250 15.19 6.34 2.73
N GLU A 251 14.15 6.04 3.50
CA GLU A 251 14.29 5.42 4.83
C GLU A 251 14.75 3.96 4.73
N LEU A 252 14.24 3.23 3.74
CA LEU A 252 14.69 1.86 3.47
C LEU A 252 16.18 1.84 3.05
N GLU A 253 16.61 2.81 2.24
CA GLU A 253 18.03 2.96 1.90
C GLU A 253 18.89 3.32 3.11
N LEU A 254 18.40 4.20 3.98
CA LEU A 254 19.08 4.57 5.23
C LEU A 254 19.26 3.35 6.14
N ILE A 255 18.21 2.54 6.34
CA ILE A 255 18.28 1.33 7.16
C ILE A 255 19.32 0.34 6.60
N ARG A 256 19.29 0.12 5.27
CA ARG A 256 20.26 -0.75 4.59
C ARG A 256 21.69 -0.23 4.76
N ASN A 257 21.92 1.06 4.53
CA ASN A 257 23.25 1.67 4.57
C ASN A 257 23.81 1.71 6.01
N ASN A 258 22.99 2.07 6.99
CA ASN A 258 23.39 2.05 8.41
C ASN A 258 23.66 0.62 8.91
N GLY A 259 22.98 -0.37 8.33
CA GLY A 259 23.25 -1.78 8.57
C GLY A 259 24.67 -2.20 8.26
N ALA A 260 25.23 -1.77 7.12
CA ALA A 260 26.63 -2.02 6.78
C ALA A 260 27.59 -1.36 7.78
N ILE A 261 27.33 -0.11 8.17
CA ILE A 261 28.17 0.62 9.11
C ILE A 261 28.20 -0.09 10.47
N MET A 262 27.05 -0.50 10.99
CA MET A 262 26.99 -1.25 12.25
C MET A 262 27.71 -2.60 12.16
N GLY A 263 27.52 -3.35 11.07
CA GLY A 263 28.21 -4.62 10.85
C GLY A 263 29.73 -4.48 10.83
N GLY A 264 30.24 -3.41 10.20
CA GLY A 264 31.68 -3.11 10.19
C GLY A 264 32.21 -2.73 11.58
N VAL A 265 31.48 -1.91 12.33
CA VAL A 265 31.86 -1.54 13.70
C VAL A 265 31.90 -2.76 14.61
N PHE A 266 30.88 -3.62 14.59
CA PHE A 266 30.86 -4.84 15.41
C PHE A 266 31.96 -5.83 15.02
N GLY A 267 32.21 -6.00 13.72
CA GLY A 267 33.28 -6.86 13.24
C GLY A 267 34.69 -6.35 13.57
N LEU A 268 34.87 -5.05 13.80
CA LEU A 268 36.14 -4.47 14.28
C LEU A 268 36.37 -4.68 15.78
N PHE A 269 35.30 -4.87 16.56
CA PHE A 269 35.38 -5.14 18.00
C PHE A 269 35.64 -6.62 18.34
N GLN A 270 35.56 -7.52 17.36
CA GLN A 270 35.62 -8.98 17.53
C GLN A 270 37.00 -9.54 17.17
#